data_AF-A0A1F7SFE1-F1
#
_entry.id   AF-A0A1F7SFE1-F1
#
_cell.length_a   1.000
_cell.length_b   1.000
_cell.length_c   1.000
_cell.angle_alpha   90.00
_cell.angle_beta   90.00
_cell.angle_gamma   90.00
#
_symmetry.space_group_name_H-M   'P 1'
#
loop_
_entity.id
_entity.type
_entity.pdbx_description
1 polymer ?
#
loop_
_entity_poly.entity_id
_entity_poly.type
_entity_poly.pdbx_seq_one_letter_code
_entity_poly.pdbx_strand_id
1 'polypeptide(L)'
;MKRCLISVLLICCLALPQKVLAQSAKEALLGLKKLQARVQSGVSYRDYGQALGEAKFPVNLYLESMESSKNPELTDSIKKAIAHYEFVRMVWQDTIDNEIWFISGRMEKLIIASYPIADKDSNFLVKEDVFDIIWGKASDELKIATALFSKEEASSATDIKNEIEVLKSTNEKLQIENTKLREEINKLKERSSLKKK
;
A
#
# COMPACT_ATOMS: atom_id res chain seq x y z
N MET A 1 23.63 24.56 29.19
CA MET A 1 23.20 23.15 28.99
C MET A 1 21.74 23.01 28.50
N LYS A 2 20.73 23.70 29.07
CA LYS A 2 19.32 23.56 28.65
C LYS A 2 19.01 23.87 27.17
N ARG A 3 19.74 24.80 26.53
CA ARG A 3 19.53 25.16 25.11
C ARG A 3 20.03 24.09 24.12
N CYS A 4 20.94 23.21 24.53
CA CYS A 4 21.48 22.16 23.67
C CYS A 4 20.52 20.95 23.59
N LEU A 5 19.81 20.65 24.68
CA LEU A 5 18.79 19.60 24.73
C LEU A 5 17.59 19.89 23.82
N ILE A 6 17.16 21.15 23.72
CA ILE A 6 16.01 21.54 22.88
C ILE A 6 16.34 21.35 21.40
N SER A 7 17.55 21.69 20.96
CA SER A 7 17.97 21.50 19.56
C SER A 7 18.08 20.02 19.16
N VAL A 8 18.59 19.15 20.04
CA VAL A 8 18.68 17.70 19.78
C VAL A 8 17.29 17.07 19.70
N LEU A 9 16.36 17.50 20.56
CA LEU A 9 14.97 17.00 20.53
C LEU A 9 14.23 17.43 19.25
N LEU A 10 14.45 18.67 18.79
CA LEU A 10 13.85 19.18 17.56
C LEU A 10 14.37 18.44 16.32
N ILE A 11 15.67 18.12 16.28
CA ILE A 11 16.30 17.35 15.20
C ILE A 11 15.80 15.90 15.20
N CYS A 12 15.62 15.27 16.38
CA CYS A 12 15.03 13.93 16.47
C CYS A 12 13.57 13.90 16.00
N CYS A 13 12.76 14.93 16.30
CA CYS A 13 11.38 14.99 15.83
C CYS A 13 11.27 15.18 14.30
N LEU A 14 12.24 15.83 13.67
CA LEU A 14 12.28 16.03 12.21
C LEU A 14 12.76 14.79 11.44
N ALA A 15 13.42 13.85 12.11
CA ALA A 15 13.94 12.62 11.48
C ALA A 15 12.94 11.44 11.47
N LEU A 16 11.77 11.57 12.11
CA LEU A 16 10.82 10.47 12.28
C LEU A 16 9.69 10.28 11.23
N PRO A 17 9.53 11.03 10.12
CA PRO A 17 8.29 10.89 9.33
C PRO A 17 8.31 9.85 8.18
N GLN A 18 9.41 9.14 7.89
CA GLN A 18 9.46 8.38 6.63
C GLN A 18 8.79 6.99 6.65
N LYS A 19 8.62 6.34 7.82
CA LYS A 19 8.07 4.97 7.89
C LYS A 19 6.54 4.90 7.97
N VAL A 20 5.85 6.02 8.15
CA VAL A 20 4.38 6.08 8.08
C VAL A 20 3.88 5.87 6.64
N LEU A 21 4.76 6.02 5.64
CA LEU A 21 4.38 6.04 4.24
C LEU A 21 3.97 4.68 3.66
N ALA A 22 4.44 3.53 4.16
CA ALA A 22 4.09 2.21 3.59
C ALA A 22 2.75 1.65 4.12
N GLN A 23 2.13 2.34 5.07
CA GLN A 23 0.96 1.85 5.79
C GLN A 23 -0.32 2.00 4.97
N SER A 24 -0.42 3.06 4.17
CA SER A 24 -1.64 3.35 3.40
C SER A 24 -1.92 2.34 2.29
N ALA A 25 -0.92 1.94 1.50
CA ALA A 25 -1.09 0.90 0.48
C ALA A 25 -1.55 -0.43 1.08
N LYS A 26 -0.95 -0.81 2.22
CA LYS A 26 -1.31 -2.03 2.95
C LYS A 26 -2.76 -2.02 3.42
N GLU A 27 -3.22 -0.90 3.94
CA GLU A 27 -4.61 -0.71 4.39
C GLU A 27 -5.58 -0.75 3.21
N ALA A 28 -5.24 -0.11 2.08
CA ALA A 28 -6.02 -0.18 0.84
C ALA A 28 -6.17 -1.62 0.34
N LEU A 29 -5.07 -2.37 0.27
CA LEU A 29 -5.08 -3.78 -0.13
C LEU A 29 -5.90 -4.65 0.83
N LEU A 30 -5.80 -4.39 2.15
CA LEU A 30 -6.60 -5.10 3.15
C LEU A 30 -8.10 -4.82 2.98
N GLY A 31 -8.47 -3.56 2.69
CA GLY A 31 -9.84 -3.16 2.39
C GLY A 31 -10.40 -3.91 1.17
N LEU A 32 -9.64 -3.94 0.08
CA LEU A 32 -10.01 -4.67 -1.14
C LEU A 32 -10.10 -6.18 -0.93
N LYS A 33 -9.17 -6.79 -0.17
CA LYS A 33 -9.23 -8.22 0.17
C LYS A 33 -10.44 -8.58 1.02
N LYS A 34 -10.84 -7.71 1.96
CA LYS A 34 -12.06 -7.89 2.74
C LYS A 34 -13.31 -7.84 1.86
N LEU A 35 -13.35 -6.91 0.91
CA LEU A 35 -14.44 -6.84 -0.07
C LEU A 35 -14.49 -8.10 -0.95
N GLN A 36 -13.35 -8.54 -1.49
CA GLN A 36 -13.24 -9.77 -2.26
C GLN A 36 -13.76 -10.98 -1.47
N ALA A 37 -13.36 -11.12 -0.21
CA ALA A 37 -13.81 -12.22 0.64
C ALA A 37 -15.33 -12.23 0.84
N ARG A 38 -15.95 -11.04 1.03
CA ARG A 38 -17.42 -10.92 1.14
C ARG A 38 -18.12 -11.29 -0.16
N VAL A 39 -17.58 -10.89 -1.30
CA VAL A 39 -18.11 -11.27 -2.62
C VAL A 39 -18.04 -12.78 -2.82
N GLN A 40 -16.91 -13.41 -2.50
CA GLN A 40 -16.72 -14.86 -2.62
C GLN A 40 -17.64 -15.67 -1.69
N SER A 41 -17.97 -15.15 -0.51
CA SER A 41 -18.94 -15.79 0.40
C SER A 41 -20.41 -15.57 -0.01
N GLY A 42 -20.66 -14.78 -1.07
CA GLY A 42 -21.97 -14.26 -1.40
C GLY A 42 -22.28 -13.00 -0.61
N VAL A 43 -22.68 -11.95 -1.33
CA VAL A 43 -23.07 -10.64 -0.76
C VAL A 43 -24.42 -10.25 -1.32
N SER A 44 -25.31 -9.74 -0.48
CA SER A 44 -26.60 -9.22 -0.95
C SER A 44 -26.42 -7.84 -1.58
N TYR A 45 -27.33 -7.45 -2.47
CA TYR A 45 -27.32 -6.10 -3.05
C TYR A 45 -27.26 -4.98 -2.00
N ARG A 46 -28.07 -5.11 -0.93
CA ARG A 46 -28.16 -4.14 0.15
C ARG A 46 -26.84 -3.97 0.90
N ASP A 47 -26.14 -5.09 1.14
CA ASP A 47 -24.91 -5.09 1.93
C ASP A 47 -23.68 -4.77 1.07
N TYR A 48 -23.76 -4.96 -0.26
CA TYR A 48 -22.67 -4.69 -1.19
C TYR A 48 -22.25 -3.22 -1.18
N GLY A 49 -23.22 -2.29 -1.18
CA GLY A 49 -22.94 -0.85 -1.14
C GLY A 49 -22.15 -0.43 0.10
N GLN A 50 -22.49 -0.98 1.27
CA GLN A 50 -21.76 -0.74 2.51
C GLN A 50 -20.35 -1.34 2.45
N ALA A 51 -20.22 -2.60 2.02
CA ALA A 51 -18.93 -3.27 1.90
C ALA A 51 -17.97 -2.54 0.95
N LEU A 52 -18.50 -2.05 -0.18
CA LEU A 52 -17.75 -1.24 -1.14
C LEU A 52 -17.30 0.08 -0.52
N GLY A 53 -18.17 0.76 0.25
CA GLY A 53 -17.82 1.99 0.97
C GLY A 53 -16.69 1.79 1.99
N GLU A 54 -16.74 0.69 2.76
CA GLU A 54 -15.70 0.30 3.71
C GLU A 54 -14.34 0.07 3.03
N ALA A 55 -14.33 -0.54 1.85
CA ALA A 55 -13.10 -0.75 1.06
C ALA A 55 -12.61 0.53 0.37
N LYS A 56 -13.53 1.39 -0.08
CA LYS A 56 -13.21 2.63 -0.80
C LYS A 56 -12.52 3.66 0.10
N PHE A 57 -12.86 3.72 1.38
CA PHE A 57 -12.23 4.65 2.33
C PHE A 57 -10.69 4.53 2.37
N PRO A 58 -10.09 3.37 2.71
CA PRO A 58 -8.63 3.24 2.74
C PRO A 58 -8.00 3.33 1.34
N VAL A 59 -8.72 2.93 0.29
CA VAL A 59 -8.25 3.12 -1.10
C VAL A 59 -8.09 4.60 -1.43
N ASN A 60 -9.09 5.44 -1.14
CA ASN A 60 -9.00 6.88 -1.39
C ASN A 60 -7.88 7.52 -0.57
N LEU A 61 -7.74 7.14 0.70
CA LEU A 61 -6.66 7.63 1.56
C LEU A 61 -5.28 7.31 0.96
N TYR A 62 -5.10 6.11 0.41
CA TYR A 62 -3.89 5.75 -0.32
C TYR A 62 -3.70 6.56 -1.60
N LEU A 63 -4.73 6.68 -2.44
CA LEU A 63 -4.65 7.41 -3.71
C LEU A 63 -4.27 8.89 -3.51
N GLU A 64 -4.74 9.51 -2.42
CA GLU A 64 -4.43 10.90 -2.04
C GLU A 64 -3.06 11.07 -1.35
N SER A 65 -2.42 9.96 -0.95
CA SER A 65 -1.12 10.00 -0.27
C SER A 65 0.05 10.28 -1.23
N MET A 66 1.18 10.71 -0.69
CA MET A 66 2.43 10.78 -1.47
C MET A 66 2.96 9.39 -1.88
N GLU A 67 2.51 8.32 -1.22
CA GLU A 67 2.92 6.94 -1.51
C GLU A 67 2.42 6.51 -2.90
N SER A 68 1.20 6.87 -3.27
CA SER A 68 0.63 6.54 -4.59
C SER A 68 1.48 7.09 -5.74
N SER A 69 2.01 8.30 -5.56
CA SER A 69 2.86 8.96 -6.55
C SER A 69 4.22 8.30 -6.73
N LYS A 70 4.72 7.55 -5.72
CA LYS A 70 6.00 6.83 -5.80
C LYS A 70 5.87 5.51 -6.58
N ASN A 71 4.69 4.89 -6.53
CA ASN A 71 4.43 3.58 -7.13
C ASN A 71 3.23 3.64 -8.08
N PRO A 72 3.40 4.20 -9.30
CA PRO A 72 2.30 4.38 -10.23
C PRO A 72 1.68 3.06 -10.69
N GLU A 73 2.46 1.98 -10.84
CA GLU A 73 1.95 0.65 -11.23
C GLU A 73 1.04 0.04 -10.16
N LEU A 74 1.45 0.13 -8.89
CA LEU A 74 0.63 -0.32 -7.75
C LEU A 74 -0.64 0.51 -7.64
N THR A 75 -0.51 1.82 -7.79
CA THR A 75 -1.62 2.78 -7.78
C THR A 75 -2.64 2.48 -8.86
N ASP A 76 -2.18 2.24 -10.09
CA ASP A 76 -3.04 1.90 -11.22
C ASP A 76 -3.79 0.59 -10.97
N SER A 77 -3.10 -0.44 -10.48
CA SER A 77 -3.71 -1.74 -10.16
C SER A 77 -4.78 -1.63 -9.06
N ILE A 78 -4.49 -0.90 -7.96
CA ILE A 78 -5.46 -0.65 -6.87
C ILE A 78 -6.67 0.13 -7.40
N LYS A 79 -6.44 1.15 -8.24
CA LYS A 79 -7.50 1.97 -8.84
C LYS A 79 -8.39 1.16 -9.77
N LYS A 80 -7.81 0.28 -10.60
CA LYS A 80 -8.57 -0.62 -11.48
C LYS A 80 -9.38 -1.64 -10.68
N ALA A 81 -8.78 -2.24 -9.64
CA ALA A 81 -9.47 -3.19 -8.77
C ALA A 81 -10.73 -2.57 -8.15
N ILE A 82 -10.65 -1.37 -7.56
CA ILE A 82 -11.83 -0.70 -7.00
C ILE A 82 -12.83 -0.29 -8.09
N ALA A 83 -12.36 0.16 -9.26
CA ALA A 83 -13.24 0.55 -10.37
C ALA A 83 -14.08 -0.63 -10.90
N HIS A 84 -13.52 -1.84 -10.96
CA HIS A 84 -14.29 -3.05 -11.31
C HIS A 84 -15.43 -3.30 -10.30
N TYR A 85 -15.16 -3.19 -9.00
CA TYR A 85 -16.20 -3.34 -7.98
C TYR A 85 -17.27 -2.22 -8.05
N GLU A 86 -16.88 -0.98 -8.35
CA GLU A 86 -17.83 0.10 -8.58
C GLU A 86 -18.69 -0.13 -9.82
N PHE A 87 -18.10 -0.69 -10.87
CA PHE A 87 -18.81 -1.05 -12.09
C PHE A 87 -19.86 -2.13 -11.82
N VAL A 88 -19.55 -3.15 -11.02
CA VAL A 88 -20.55 -4.15 -10.58
C VAL A 88 -21.72 -3.47 -9.86
N ARG A 89 -21.47 -2.50 -8.97
CA ARG A 89 -22.56 -1.77 -8.29
C ARG A 89 -23.50 -1.11 -9.29
N MET A 90 -22.93 -0.48 -10.32
CA MET A 90 -23.70 0.20 -11.36
C MET A 90 -24.54 -0.79 -12.18
N VAL A 91 -23.96 -1.91 -12.59
CA VAL A 91 -24.70 -2.98 -13.30
C VAL A 91 -25.80 -3.54 -12.40
N TRP A 92 -25.52 -3.77 -11.13
CA TRP A 92 -26.50 -4.32 -10.19
C TRP A 92 -27.67 -3.36 -9.95
N GLN A 93 -27.40 -2.07 -9.77
CA GLN A 93 -28.43 -1.03 -9.65
C GLN A 93 -29.33 -1.00 -10.89
N ASP A 94 -28.74 -1.02 -12.10
CA ASP A 94 -29.49 -1.03 -13.36
C ASP A 94 -30.40 -2.28 -13.48
N THR A 95 -29.92 -3.46 -13.05
CA THR A 95 -30.77 -4.67 -13.06
C THR A 95 -31.97 -4.57 -12.11
N ILE A 96 -31.83 -3.85 -11.00
CA ILE A 96 -32.89 -3.69 -10.00
C ILE A 96 -33.90 -2.64 -10.46
N ASP A 97 -33.42 -1.49 -10.94
CA ASP A 97 -34.28 -0.37 -11.35
C ASP A 97 -35.20 -0.74 -12.53
N ASN A 98 -34.74 -1.64 -13.40
CA ASN A 98 -35.50 -2.09 -14.56
C ASN A 98 -36.24 -3.42 -14.33
N GLU A 99 -36.13 -4.04 -13.15
CA GLU A 99 -36.70 -5.37 -12.82
C GLU A 99 -36.34 -6.47 -13.86
N ILE A 100 -35.16 -6.37 -14.48
CA ILE A 100 -34.73 -7.26 -15.55
C ILE A 100 -33.76 -8.35 -15.06
N TRP A 101 -34.01 -9.57 -15.50
CA TRP A 101 -33.11 -10.72 -15.33
C TRP A 101 -31.99 -10.75 -16.37
N PHE A 102 -32.17 -10.04 -17.49
CA PHE A 102 -31.23 -9.97 -18.60
C PHE A 102 -30.74 -8.55 -18.78
N ILE A 103 -29.44 -8.39 -18.97
CA ILE A 103 -28.86 -7.08 -19.25
C ILE A 103 -28.95 -6.83 -20.75
N SER A 104 -29.54 -5.70 -21.14
CA SER A 104 -29.75 -5.33 -22.55
C SER A 104 -29.54 -3.84 -22.79
N GLY A 105 -29.47 -3.45 -24.07
CA GLY A 105 -29.53 -2.05 -24.47
C GLY A 105 -28.24 -1.28 -24.17
N ARG A 106 -28.32 -0.18 -23.40
CA ARG A 106 -27.14 0.67 -23.12
C ARG A 106 -26.15 -0.03 -22.20
N MET A 107 -26.63 -0.73 -21.17
CA MET A 107 -25.78 -1.38 -20.18
C MET A 107 -25.00 -2.54 -20.80
N GLU A 108 -25.66 -3.35 -21.63
CA GLU A 108 -25.02 -4.43 -22.40
C GLU A 108 -23.87 -3.92 -23.26
N LYS A 109 -24.10 -2.87 -24.06
CA LYS A 109 -23.03 -2.25 -24.88
C LYS A 109 -21.86 -1.77 -24.04
N LEU A 110 -22.13 -1.23 -22.86
CA LEU A 110 -21.09 -0.76 -21.95
C LEU A 110 -20.28 -1.91 -21.34
N ILE A 111 -20.95 -3.02 -20.98
CA ILE A 111 -20.30 -4.24 -20.50
C ILE A 111 -19.44 -4.84 -21.61
N ILE A 112 -19.96 -5.02 -22.82
CA ILE A 112 -19.18 -5.59 -23.94
C ILE A 112 -17.97 -4.71 -24.27
N ALA A 113 -18.13 -3.38 -24.28
CA ALA A 113 -17.01 -2.46 -24.52
C ALA A 113 -15.92 -2.55 -23.44
N SER A 114 -16.31 -2.77 -22.18
CA SER A 114 -15.38 -2.82 -21.04
C SER A 114 -14.82 -4.23 -20.80
N TYR A 115 -15.59 -5.26 -21.13
CA TYR A 115 -15.31 -6.68 -20.93
C TYR A 115 -15.74 -7.46 -22.19
N PRO A 116 -14.93 -7.43 -23.27
CA PRO A 116 -15.30 -8.09 -24.53
C PRO A 116 -15.52 -9.59 -24.40
N ILE A 117 -14.94 -10.24 -23.38
CA ILE A 117 -15.17 -11.66 -23.08
C ILE A 117 -16.63 -11.97 -22.68
N ALA A 118 -17.41 -10.96 -22.31
CA ALA A 118 -18.83 -11.11 -22.04
C ALA A 118 -19.66 -11.28 -23.32
N ASP A 119 -19.12 -10.91 -24.49
CA ASP A 119 -19.76 -11.07 -25.80
C ASP A 119 -19.75 -12.55 -26.20
N LYS A 120 -20.66 -13.32 -25.60
CA LYS A 120 -20.99 -14.68 -26.02
C LYS A 120 -22.08 -14.55 -27.10
N ASP A 121 -22.07 -15.40 -28.12
CA ASP A 121 -23.05 -15.44 -29.25
C ASP A 121 -24.55 -15.52 -28.85
N SER A 122 -24.87 -15.45 -27.57
CA SER A 122 -26.21 -15.29 -27.01
C SER A 122 -26.76 -13.89 -27.23
N ASN A 123 -28.05 -13.80 -27.56
CA ASN A 123 -28.79 -12.54 -27.72
C ASN A 123 -28.93 -11.70 -26.42
N PHE A 124 -28.51 -12.22 -25.26
CA PHE A 124 -28.67 -11.56 -23.96
C PHE A 124 -27.54 -11.95 -23.02
N LEU A 125 -27.12 -11.01 -22.15
CA LEU A 125 -26.18 -11.27 -21.07
C LEU A 125 -26.91 -11.75 -19.81
N VAL A 126 -26.52 -12.93 -19.32
CA VAL A 126 -26.96 -13.44 -18.02
C VAL A 126 -26.21 -12.70 -16.92
N LYS A 127 -26.96 -12.21 -15.92
CA LYS A 127 -26.44 -11.36 -14.85
C LYS A 127 -25.29 -12.00 -14.07
N GLU A 128 -25.45 -13.26 -13.70
CA GLU A 128 -24.48 -14.01 -12.90
C GLU A 128 -23.14 -14.15 -13.65
N ASP A 129 -23.18 -14.51 -14.94
CA ASP A 129 -21.99 -14.61 -15.80
C ASP A 129 -21.24 -13.27 -15.89
N VAL A 130 -21.97 -12.16 -16.00
CA VAL A 130 -21.36 -10.82 -16.07
C VAL A 130 -20.66 -10.48 -14.76
N PHE A 131 -21.28 -10.78 -13.62
CA PHE A 131 -20.67 -10.51 -12.31
C PHE A 131 -19.41 -11.34 -12.10
N ASP A 132 -19.43 -12.62 -12.46
CA ASP A 132 -18.25 -13.49 -12.37
C ASP A 132 -17.09 -12.97 -13.23
N ILE A 133 -17.37 -12.48 -14.44
CA ILE A 133 -16.37 -11.85 -15.31
C ILE A 133 -15.75 -10.62 -14.64
N ILE A 134 -16.59 -9.69 -14.16
CA ILE A 134 -16.09 -8.42 -13.58
C ILE A 134 -15.35 -8.68 -12.26
N TRP A 135 -15.86 -9.54 -11.39
CA TRP A 135 -15.20 -9.95 -10.15
C TRP A 135 -13.90 -10.71 -10.41
N GLY A 136 -13.84 -11.50 -11.48
CA GLY A 136 -12.61 -12.12 -11.98
C GLY A 136 -11.54 -11.07 -12.30
N LYS A 137 -11.90 -10.04 -13.07
CA LYS A 137 -10.99 -8.92 -13.38
C LYS A 137 -10.56 -8.13 -12.13
N ALA A 138 -11.48 -7.85 -11.22
CA ALA A 138 -11.15 -7.21 -9.95
C ALA A 138 -10.15 -8.05 -9.13
N SER A 139 -10.31 -9.38 -9.14
CA SER A 139 -9.43 -10.32 -8.45
C SER A 139 -8.05 -10.40 -9.08
N ASP A 140 -7.97 -10.37 -10.42
CA ASP A 140 -6.70 -10.33 -11.16
C ASP A 140 -5.90 -9.07 -10.82
N GLU A 141 -6.54 -7.90 -10.86
CA GLU A 141 -5.92 -6.61 -10.50
C GLU A 141 -5.46 -6.60 -9.03
N LEU A 142 -6.26 -7.15 -8.11
CA LEU A 142 -5.88 -7.25 -6.70
C LEU A 142 -4.69 -8.20 -6.47
N LYS A 143 -4.58 -9.26 -7.27
CA LYS A 143 -3.44 -10.18 -7.25
C LYS A 143 -2.17 -9.48 -7.75
N ILE A 144 -2.26 -8.71 -8.84
CA ILE A 144 -1.17 -7.89 -9.37
C ILE A 144 -0.73 -6.87 -8.31
N ALA A 145 -1.67 -6.12 -7.75
CA ALA A 145 -1.39 -5.12 -6.71
C ALA A 145 -0.72 -5.74 -5.48
N THR A 146 -1.18 -6.91 -5.02
CA THR A 146 -0.55 -7.63 -3.90
C THR A 146 0.89 -8.05 -4.23
N ALA A 147 1.15 -8.51 -5.44
CA ALA A 147 2.49 -8.92 -5.87
C ALA A 147 3.45 -7.71 -5.96
N LEU A 148 2.98 -6.59 -6.51
CA LEU A 148 3.73 -5.34 -6.59
C LEU A 148 4.10 -4.83 -5.19
N PHE A 149 3.13 -4.78 -4.27
CA PHE A 149 3.36 -4.37 -2.90
C PHE A 149 4.35 -5.28 -2.17
N SER A 150 4.24 -6.60 -2.35
CA SER A 150 5.18 -7.55 -1.73
C SER A 150 6.61 -7.37 -2.25
N LYS A 151 6.77 -7.06 -3.54
CA LYS A 151 8.07 -6.75 -4.15
C LYS A 151 8.66 -5.46 -3.59
N GLU A 152 7.83 -4.45 -3.38
CA GLU A 152 8.24 -3.18 -2.77
C GLU A 152 8.67 -3.36 -1.31
N GLU A 153 7.88 -4.08 -0.49
CA GLU A 153 8.25 -4.39 0.90
C GLU A 153 9.58 -5.16 0.96
N ALA A 154 9.81 -6.11 0.05
CA ALA A 154 11.06 -6.87 -0.01
C ALA A 154 12.27 -5.98 -0.39
N SER A 155 12.09 -5.03 -1.32
CA SER A 155 13.12 -4.06 -1.69
C SER A 155 13.46 -3.16 -0.50
N SER A 156 12.44 -2.58 0.14
CA SER A 156 12.62 -1.70 1.31
C SER A 156 13.30 -2.42 2.48
N ALA A 157 12.92 -3.67 2.75
CA ALA A 157 13.54 -4.48 3.79
C ALA A 157 15.04 -4.74 3.50
N THR A 158 15.39 -4.93 2.23
CA THR A 158 16.78 -5.13 1.79
C THR A 158 17.60 -3.84 1.97
N ASP A 159 17.04 -2.69 1.58
CA ASP A 159 17.69 -1.39 1.75
C ASP A 159 17.94 -1.07 3.23
N ILE A 160 16.94 -1.31 4.08
CA ILE A 160 17.07 -1.15 5.54
C ILE A 160 18.17 -2.06 6.10
N LYS A 161 18.24 -3.31 5.64
CA LYS A 161 19.26 -4.26 6.10
C LYS A 161 20.67 -3.77 5.74
N ASN A 162 20.86 -3.29 4.51
CA ASN A 162 22.12 -2.74 4.04
C ASN A 162 22.52 -1.48 4.84
N GLU A 163 21.57 -0.59 5.10
CA GLU A 163 21.81 0.61 5.92
C GLU A 163 22.24 0.26 7.34
N ILE A 164 21.58 -0.72 7.98
CA ILE A 164 21.95 -1.21 9.32
C ILE A 164 23.37 -1.77 9.33
N GLU A 165 23.78 -2.49 8.29
CA GLU A 165 25.13 -3.05 8.17
C GLU A 165 26.20 -1.94 8.06
N VAL A 166 25.94 -0.91 7.25
CA VAL A 166 26.79 0.27 7.13
C VAL A 166 26.91 1.01 8.48
N LEU A 167 25.79 1.19 9.18
CA LEU A 167 25.77 1.85 10.49
C LEU A 167 26.52 1.04 11.56
N LYS A 168 26.42 -0.30 11.54
CA LYS A 168 27.19 -1.17 12.43
C LYS A 168 28.70 -1.03 12.21
N SER A 169 29.14 -1.15 10.95
CA SER A 169 30.55 -0.97 10.57
C SER A 169 31.08 0.42 10.96
N THR A 170 30.27 1.46 10.78
CA THR A 170 30.63 2.83 11.18
C THR A 170 30.75 2.96 12.71
N ASN A 171 29.83 2.38 13.47
CA ASN A 171 29.87 2.40 14.93
C ASN A 171 31.10 1.65 15.48
N GLU A 172 31.45 0.50 14.90
CA GLU A 172 32.66 -0.25 15.26
C GLU A 172 33.93 0.60 15.04
N LYS A 173 34.04 1.30 13.91
CA LYS A 173 35.16 2.24 13.65
C LYS A 173 35.23 3.36 14.69
N LEU A 174 34.09 3.96 15.02
CA LEU A 174 34.02 5.02 16.03
C LEU A 174 34.36 4.51 17.44
N GLN A 175 34.00 3.27 17.78
CA GLN A 175 34.40 2.65 19.05
C GLN A 175 35.92 2.47 19.12
N ILE A 176 36.54 1.97 18.05
CA ILE A 176 37.99 1.82 17.94
C ILE A 176 38.67 3.19 18.08
N GLU A 177 38.22 4.21 17.36
CA GLU A 177 38.78 5.57 17.45
C GLU A 177 38.66 6.15 18.87
N ASN A 178 37.50 5.98 19.52
CA ASN A 178 37.31 6.42 20.90
C ASN A 178 38.26 5.72 21.88
N THR A 179 38.51 4.42 21.71
CA THR A 179 39.49 3.71 22.55
C THR A 179 40.90 4.26 22.36
N LYS A 180 41.31 4.51 21.12
CA LYS A 180 42.61 5.10 20.80
C LYS A 180 42.79 6.49 21.41
N LEU A 181 41.79 7.36 21.27
CA LEU A 181 41.82 8.71 21.86
C LEU A 181 41.89 8.67 23.39
N ARG A 182 41.20 7.73 24.04
CA ARG A 182 41.28 7.55 25.49
C ARG A 182 42.68 7.15 25.95
N GLU A 183 43.35 6.25 25.22
CA GLU A 183 44.74 5.88 25.49
C GLU A 183 45.70 7.06 25.32
N GLU A 184 45.53 7.86 24.26
CA GLU A 184 46.34 9.06 24.01
C GLU A 184 46.17 10.11 25.13
N ILE A 185 44.93 10.37 25.56
CA ILE A 185 44.64 11.26 26.69
C ILE A 185 45.33 10.79 27.96
N ASN A 186 45.31 9.49 28.26
CA ASN A 186 45.95 8.94 29.44
C ASN A 186 47.48 9.11 29.39
N LYS A 187 48.11 8.81 28.25
CA LYS A 187 49.56 9.05 28.03
C LYS A 187 49.95 10.53 28.22
N LEU A 188 49.12 11.46 27.75
CA LEU A 188 49.36 12.89 27.94
C LEU A 188 49.25 13.32 29.41
N LYS A 189 48.27 12.77 30.15
CA LYS A 189 48.12 13.01 31.59
C LYS A 189 49.36 12.54 32.36
N GLU A 190 49.86 11.34 32.08
CA GLU A 190 51.09 10.82 32.69
C GLU A 190 52.29 11.73 32.44
N ARG A 191 52.51 12.14 31.18
CA ARG A 191 53.59 13.08 30.82
C ARG A 191 53.48 14.42 31.54
N SER A 192 52.27 14.94 31.72
CA SER A 192 52.05 16.20 32.43
C SER A 192 52.31 16.10 33.94
N SER A 193 52.07 14.93 34.54
CA SER A 193 52.33 14.68 35.96
C SER A 193 53.82 14.60 36.29
N LEU A 194 54.63 14.08 35.35
CA LEU A 194 56.09 14.02 35.48
C LEU A 194 56.74 15.41 35.45
N LYS A 195 56.21 16.34 34.66
CA LYS A 195 56.74 17.72 34.56
C LYS A 195 56.48 18.59 35.80
N LYS A 196 55.62 18.16 36.72
CA LYS A 196 55.29 18.90 37.96
C LYS A 196 56.17 18.51 39.15
N LYS A 197 57.02 17.49 39.00
CA LYS A 197 58.03 17.10 39.99
C LYS A 197 59.35 17.76 39.63
#